data_AF-A0A961D4I7-F1
#
_entry.id   AF-A0A961D4I7-F1
#
_cell.length_a   1.000
_cell.length_b   1.000
_cell.length_c   1.000
_cell.angle_alpha   90.00
_cell.angle_beta   90.00
_cell.angle_gamma   90.00
#
_symmetry.space_group_name_H-M   'P 1'
#
loop_
_entity.id
_entity.type
_entity.pdbx_description
1 polymer ?
#
loop_
_entity_poly.entity_id
_entity_poly.type
_entity_poly.pdbx_seq_one_letter_code
_entity_poly.pdbx_strand_id
1 'polypeptide(L)' 'MAATRRSAAPSVAASTSAPTEPDAGVRRTLLPGGLRVVTEHVPGVRSAAVGVWVGVGSRDEQPSVAGAAHFLEHLL' A
#
# COMPACT_ATOMS: atom_id res chain seq x y z
N MET A 1 4.20 53.50 -10.24
CA MET A 1 3.22 52.63 -10.92
C MET A 1 3.99 51.47 -11.53
N ALA A 2 4.29 50.44 -10.73
CA ALA A 2 5.17 49.34 -11.11
C ALA A 2 4.34 48.07 -11.32
N ALA A 3 4.33 47.56 -12.55
CA ALA A 3 3.64 46.34 -12.94
C ALA A 3 4.48 45.11 -12.56
N THR A 4 4.00 44.32 -11.60
CA THR A 4 4.61 43.08 -11.14
C THR A 4 4.50 42.01 -12.23
N ARG A 5 5.62 41.63 -12.85
CA ARG A 5 5.69 40.47 -13.76
C ARG A 5 5.67 39.18 -12.92
N ARG A 6 4.67 38.33 -13.15
CA ARG A 6 4.55 37.01 -12.51
C ARG A 6 5.43 36.01 -13.27
N SER A 7 6.44 35.45 -12.60
CA SER A 7 7.28 34.37 -13.13
C SER A 7 6.46 33.09 -13.23
N ALA A 8 6.41 32.47 -14.43
CA ALA A 8 5.75 31.19 -14.67
C ALA A 8 6.76 30.04 -14.47
N ALA A 9 6.41 29.07 -13.63
CA ALA A 9 7.20 27.87 -13.38
C ALA A 9 7.11 26.87 -14.56
N PRO A 10 8.15 26.06 -14.83
CA PRO A 10 8.18 25.15 -15.97
C PRO A 10 7.21 23.98 -15.74
N SER A 11 6.38 23.70 -16.76
CA SER A 11 5.51 22.53 -16.80
C SER A 11 6.38 21.28 -16.99
N VAL A 12 6.41 20.42 -15.98
CA VAL A 12 7.06 19.11 -16.07
C VAL A 12 6.15 18.24 -16.95
N ALA A 13 6.51 18.11 -18.22
CA ALA A 13 5.85 17.20 -19.13
C ALA A 13 6.01 15.77 -18.60
N ALA A 14 4.90 15.16 -18.17
CA ALA A 14 4.87 13.77 -17.75
C ALA A 14 5.18 12.89 -18.96
N SER A 15 6.34 12.24 -18.95
CA SER A 15 6.71 11.22 -19.93
C SER A 15 5.72 10.06 -19.84
N THR A 16 4.83 9.95 -20.83
CA THR A 16 3.93 8.80 -20.96
C THR A 16 4.73 7.57 -21.41
N SER A 17 5.16 6.75 -20.44
CA SER A 17 5.44 5.35 -20.74
C SER A 17 4.11 4.65 -21.04
N ALA A 18 4.06 3.88 -22.13
CA ALA A 18 2.92 3.08 -22.54
C ALA A 18 2.31 2.29 -21.36
N PRO A 19 0.98 2.09 -21.32
CA PRO A 19 0.37 1.25 -20.30
C PRO A 19 0.88 -0.18 -20.48
N THR A 20 1.70 -0.65 -19.55
CA THR A 20 1.78 -2.08 -19.27
C THR A 20 0.37 -2.47 -18.82
N GLU A 21 -0.28 -3.37 -19.55
CA GLU A 21 -1.60 -3.92 -19.16
C GLU A 21 -1.59 -4.19 -17.65
N PRO A 22 -2.38 -3.46 -16.84
CA PRO A 22 -2.44 -3.73 -15.43
C PRO A 22 -3.04 -5.12 -15.26
N ASP A 23 -2.45 -5.94 -14.38
CA ASP A 23 -3.07 -7.15 -13.85
C ASP A 23 -4.55 -6.88 -13.55
N ALA A 24 -5.46 -7.35 -14.42
CA ALA A 24 -6.71 -6.67 -14.74
C ALA A 24 -7.79 -6.66 -13.63
N GLY A 25 -7.45 -7.12 -12.42
CA GLY A 25 -8.34 -7.14 -11.26
C GLY A 25 -7.75 -6.57 -9.97
N VAL A 26 -6.43 -6.35 -9.86
CA VAL A 26 -5.78 -6.07 -8.57
C VAL A 26 -5.45 -4.58 -8.41
N ARG A 27 -6.02 -3.95 -7.37
CA ARG A 27 -5.76 -2.56 -6.98
C ARG A 27 -4.97 -2.50 -5.68
N ARG A 28 -3.97 -1.62 -5.65
CA ARG A 28 -3.21 -1.27 -4.43
C ARG A 28 -3.54 0.16 -4.01
N THR A 29 -3.80 0.35 -2.72
CA THR A 29 -4.10 1.66 -2.12
C THR A 29 -3.24 1.84 -0.87
N LEU A 30 -2.62 3.01 -0.73
CA LEU A 30 -1.98 3.43 0.53
C LEU A 30 -2.90 4.44 1.22
N LEU A 31 -3.33 4.13 2.43
CA LEU A 31 -4.20 5.00 3.20
C LEU A 31 -3.40 6.06 3.97
N PRO A 32 -4.03 7.20 4.34
CA PRO A 32 -3.47 8.12 5.32
C PRO A 32 -3.18 7.33 6.62
N GLY A 33 -1.91 7.30 7.05
CA GLY A 33 -1.44 6.44 8.14
C GLY A 33 -0.54 5.27 7.71
N GLY A 34 -0.35 5.09 6.39
CA GLY A 34 0.65 4.16 5.85
C GLY A 34 0.17 2.71 5.67
N LEU A 35 -1.08 2.39 6.04
CA LEU A 35 -1.65 1.07 5.79
C LEU A 35 -1.75 0.82 4.28
N ARG A 36 -1.20 -0.32 3.84
CA ARG A 36 -1.31 -0.80 2.47
C ARG A 36 -2.48 -1.76 2.34
N VAL A 37 -3.40 -1.44 1.46
CA VAL A 37 -4.57 -2.27 1.13
C VAL A 37 -4.42 -2.78 -0.30
N VAL A 38 -4.53 -4.09 -0.48
CA VAL A 38 -4.54 -4.73 -1.79
C VAL A 38 -5.90 -5.40 -1.94
N THR A 39 -6.61 -5.07 -3.01
CA THR A 39 -7.96 -5.59 -3.30
C THR A 39 -8.01 -6.15 -4.70
N GLU A 40 -8.75 -7.23 -4.88
CA GLU A 40 -9.09 -7.78 -6.18
C GLU A 40 -10.60 -7.89 -6.33
N HIS A 41 -11.15 -7.42 -7.45
CA HIS A 41 -12.55 -7.68 -7.77
C HIS A 41 -12.68 -8.94 -8.62
N VAL A 42 -13.40 -9.94 -8.10
CA VAL A 42 -13.64 -11.21 -8.78
C VAL A 42 -15.12 -11.28 -9.18
N PRO A 43 -15.47 -11.11 -10.47
CA PRO A 43 -16.86 -11.17 -10.90
C PRO A 43 -17.49 -12.55 -10.65
N GLY A 44 -18.75 -12.56 -10.21
CA GLY A 44 -19.52 -13.80 -10.03
C GLY A 44 -19.35 -14.52 -8.69
N VAL A 45 -18.46 -14.07 -7.80
CA VAL A 45 -18.39 -14.57 -6.41
C VAL A 45 -19.27 -13.74 -5.48
N ARG A 46 -19.90 -14.41 -4.50
CA ARG A 46 -20.70 -13.77 -3.43
C ARG A 46 -20.03 -13.92 -2.06
N SER A 47 -18.72 -14.07 -2.05
CA SER A 47 -17.88 -14.20 -0.86
C SER A 47 -16.68 -13.27 -1.00
N ALA A 48 -16.02 -12.99 0.12
CA ALA A 48 -14.77 -12.28 0.17
C ALA A 48 -13.79 -13.03 1.07
N ALA A 49 -12.50 -12.96 0.73
CA ALA A 49 -11.41 -13.37 1.60
C ALA A 49 -10.68 -12.11 2.08
N VAL A 50 -10.32 -12.06 3.35
CA VAL A 50 -9.56 -10.96 3.94
C VAL A 50 -8.37 -11.56 4.67
N GLY A 51 -7.18 -11.03 4.40
CA GLY A 51 -5.98 -11.34 5.15
C GLY A 51 -5.39 -10.06 5.73
N VAL A 52 -4.79 -10.16 6.91
CA VAL A 52 -4.02 -9.10 7.54
C VAL A 52 -2.59 -9.59 7.65
N TRP A 53 -1.65 -8.80 7.12
CA TRP A 53 -0.23 -9.10 7.21
C TRP A 53 0.44 -8.07 8.12
N VAL A 54 1.09 -8.57 9.16
CA VAL A 54 1.96 -7.76 10.01
C VAL A 54 3.39 -8.11 9.65
N GLY A 55 4.21 -7.10 9.36
CA GLY A 55 5.61 -7.27 8.97
C GLY A 55 6.54 -7.60 10.15
N VAL A 56 6.08 -8.40 11.10
CA VAL A 56 6.83 -8.82 12.30
C VAL A 56 6.54 -10.30 12.60
N GLY A 57 7.53 -11.03 13.07
CA GLY A 57 7.38 -12.41 13.54
C GLY A 57 8.55 -12.86 14.40
N SER A 58 8.72 -14.16 14.61
CA SER A 58 9.76 -14.69 15.52
C SER A 58 11.20 -14.31 15.14
N ARG A 59 11.45 -13.94 13.88
CA ARG A 59 12.75 -13.41 13.44
C ARG A 59 13.12 -12.08 14.11
N ASP A 60 12.12 -11.31 14.50
CA ASP A 60 12.28 -9.95 15.04
C ASP A 60 12.33 -9.94 16.59
N GLU A 61 12.27 -11.11 17.21
CA GLU A 61 12.25 -11.27 18.66
C GLU A 61 13.66 -11.21 19.27
N GLN A 62 13.75 -10.60 20.45
CA GLN A 62 14.93 -10.75 21.31
C GLN A 62 14.87 -12.08 22.06
N PRO A 63 16.02 -12.68 22.45
CA PRO A 63 16.05 -13.96 23.15
C PRO A 63 15.19 -14.02 24.42
N SER A 64 15.05 -12.89 25.13
CA SER A 64 14.25 -12.80 26.36
C SER A 64 12.74 -12.90 26.15
N VAL A 65 12.26 -12.77 24.92
CA VAL A 65 10.83 -12.81 24.55
C VAL A 65 10.55 -13.83 23.43
N ALA A 66 11.43 -14.83 23.29
CA ALA A 66 11.28 -15.86 22.27
C ALA A 66 9.91 -16.56 22.38
N GLY A 67 9.21 -16.65 21.25
CA GLY A 67 7.85 -17.20 21.14
C GLY A 67 6.73 -16.19 21.33
N ALA A 68 7.02 -14.90 21.58
CA ALA A 68 5.99 -13.89 21.78
C ALA A 68 5.08 -13.69 20.55
N ALA A 69 5.62 -13.67 19.33
CA ALA A 69 4.84 -13.51 18.11
C ALA A 69 3.89 -14.70 17.89
N HIS A 70 4.37 -15.92 18.12
CA HIS A 70 3.54 -17.14 18.04
C HIS A 70 2.48 -17.17 19.16
N PHE A 71 2.86 -16.77 20.37
CA PHE A 71 1.90 -16.62 21.46
C PHE A 71 0.79 -15.62 21.13
N LEU A 72 1.15 -14.45 20.56
CA LEU A 72 0.17 -13.46 20.13
C LEU A 72 -0.71 -13.97 18.98
N GLU A 73 -0.15 -14.70 18.02
CA GLU A 73 -0.93 -15.35 16.95
C GLU A 73 -2.01 -16.29 17.52
N HIS A 74 -1.69 -17.04 18.58
CA HIS A 74 -2.67 -17.92 19.22
C HIS A 74 -3.79 -17.19 19.99
N LEU A 75 -3.61 -15.92 20.34
CA LEU A 75 -4.60 -15.15 21.07
C LEU A 75 -5.54 -14.32 20.17
N LEU A 76 -5.21 -14.19 18.89
CA LEU A 76 -5.90 -13.32 17.93
C LEU A 76 -6.91 -14.06 17.05
#